data_AF-A0A920FVK2-F1
#
_entry.id   AF-A0A920FVK2-F1
#
_cell.length_a   1.000
_cell.length_b   1.000
_cell.length_c   1.000
_cell.angle_alpha   90.00
_cell.angle_beta   90.00
_cell.angle_gamma   90.00
#
_symmetry.space_group_name_H-M   'P 1'
#
loop_
_entity.id
_entity.type
_entity.pdbx_description
1 polymer ?
#
loop_
_entity_poly.entity_id
_entity_poly.type
_entity_poly.pdbx_seq_one_letter_code
_entity_poly.pdbx_strand_id
1 'polypeptide(L)'
;MSQLSKLEINLINLFQGNLPLYKSYWIYYVLGNFAISAPLLLITKIQIQNYIYTFSLYLVLNLIYYFTSCIGVWRSSQHYKGNKILSFLARFVVVIGISTTALELKNILTIIYSF
;
A
#
# COMPACT_ATOMS: atom_id res chain seq x y z
N MET A 1 12.67 24.86 -4.62
CA MET A 1 11.98 23.79 -3.87
C MET A 1 12.21 22.48 -4.62
N SER A 2 12.99 21.55 -4.05
CA SER A 2 13.40 20.30 -4.73
C SER A 2 12.20 19.35 -4.90
N GLN A 3 12.22 18.48 -5.92
CA GLN A 3 11.12 17.53 -6.14
C GLN A 3 10.92 16.57 -4.95
N LEU A 4 11.99 16.23 -4.24
CA LEU A 4 11.97 15.42 -3.01
C LEU A 4 11.08 16.06 -1.91
N SER A 5 11.25 17.36 -1.65
CA SER A 5 10.44 18.06 -0.63
C SER A 5 8.93 18.04 -0.94
N LYS A 6 8.56 18.05 -2.23
CA LYS A 6 7.14 17.93 -2.63
C LYS A 6 6.58 16.54 -2.36
N LEU A 7 7.38 15.49 -2.53
CA LEU A 7 6.96 14.11 -2.25
C LEU A 7 6.76 13.89 -0.76
N GLU A 8 7.67 14.37 0.08
CA GLU A 8 7.57 14.28 1.54
C GLU A 8 6.31 14.99 2.05
N ILE A 9 6.10 16.24 1.62
CA ILE A 9 4.90 17.02 1.99
C ILE A 9 3.62 16.32 1.53
N ASN A 10 3.63 15.72 0.33
CA ASN A 10 2.47 14.98 -0.18
C ASN A 10 2.20 13.69 0.62
N LEU A 11 3.23 12.97 1.05
CA LEU A 11 3.09 11.79 1.92
C LEU A 11 2.54 12.17 3.30
N ILE A 12 3.01 13.28 3.87
CA ILE A 12 2.49 13.81 5.13
C ILE A 12 1.02 14.22 4.97
N ASN A 13 0.68 14.91 3.88
CA ASN A 13 -0.70 15.30 3.55
C ASN A 13 -1.61 14.09 3.27
N LEU A 14 -1.07 13.02 2.69
CA LEU A 14 -1.75 11.74 2.53
C LEU A 14 -2.10 11.15 3.89
N PHE A 15 -1.11 11.06 4.79
CA PHE A 15 -1.29 10.47 6.11
C PHE A 15 -2.22 11.30 7.01
N GLN A 16 -2.25 12.62 6.82
CA GLN A 16 -3.21 13.51 7.47
C GLN A 16 -4.63 13.41 6.88
N GLY A 17 -4.78 12.82 5.69
CA GLY A 17 -6.07 12.74 4.99
C GLY A 17 -6.51 14.07 4.37
N ASN A 18 -5.59 15.03 4.21
CA ASN A 18 -5.84 16.35 3.62
C ASN A 18 -5.86 16.30 2.08
N LEU A 19 -5.47 15.17 1.48
CA LEU A 19 -5.55 14.97 0.04
C LEU A 19 -6.98 14.61 -0.40
N PRO A 20 -7.41 15.05 -1.61
CA PRO A 20 -8.68 14.66 -2.17
C PRO A 20 -8.75 13.14 -2.41
N LEU A 21 -9.92 12.56 -2.14
CA LEU A 21 -10.18 11.12 -2.16
C LEU A 21 -9.67 10.41 -3.42
N TYR A 22 -9.85 11.02 -4.60
CA TYR A 22 -9.43 10.41 -5.85
C TYR A 22 -7.90 10.28 -5.94
N LYS A 23 -7.14 11.26 -5.43
CA LYS A 23 -5.67 11.21 -5.45
C LYS A 23 -5.17 10.18 -4.47
N SER A 24 -5.67 10.19 -3.24
CA SER A 24 -5.27 9.20 -2.22
C SER A 24 -5.59 7.77 -2.67
N TYR A 25 -6.75 7.55 -3.30
CA TYR A 25 -7.13 6.24 -3.81
C TYR A 25 -6.35 5.82 -5.07
N TRP A 26 -6.43 6.56 -6.17
CA TRP A 26 -5.84 6.10 -7.44
C TRP A 26 -4.33 6.18 -7.47
N ILE A 27 -3.75 7.26 -6.95
CA ILE A 27 -2.31 7.51 -7.08
C ILE A 27 -1.54 6.75 -6.01
N TYR A 28 -1.94 6.85 -4.75
CA TYR A 28 -1.16 6.27 -3.66
C TYR A 28 -1.58 4.83 -3.37
N TYR A 29 -2.89 4.59 -3.28
CA TYR A 29 -3.36 3.25 -2.95
C TYR A 29 -3.31 2.28 -4.13
N VAL A 30 -3.79 2.66 -5.33
CA VAL A 30 -3.75 1.75 -6.50
C VAL A 30 -2.37 1.79 -7.16
N LEU A 31 -1.97 2.94 -7.72
CA LEU A 31 -0.71 3.06 -8.47
C LEU A 31 0.52 2.88 -7.59
N GLY A 32 0.52 3.45 -6.38
CA GLY A 32 1.64 3.34 -5.44
C GLY A 32 1.89 1.90 -5.01
N ASN A 33 0.85 1.21 -4.53
CA ASN A 33 1.00 -0.22 -4.18
C ASN A 33 1.30 -1.07 -5.43
N PHE A 34 0.70 -0.79 -6.59
CA PHE A 34 1.00 -1.53 -7.80
C PHE A 34 2.48 -1.37 -8.22
N ALA A 35 3.02 -0.15 -8.19
CA ALA A 35 4.40 0.11 -8.53
C ALA A 35 5.38 -0.55 -7.55
N ILE A 36 5.03 -0.56 -6.26
CA ILE A 36 5.86 -1.20 -5.22
C ILE A 36 5.73 -2.72 -5.26
N SER A 37 4.59 -3.28 -5.65
CA SER A 37 4.36 -4.73 -5.66
C SER A 37 4.66 -5.40 -7.00
N ALA A 38 4.63 -4.69 -8.13
CA ALA A 38 4.96 -5.24 -9.44
C ALA A 38 6.34 -5.92 -9.50
N PRO A 39 7.41 -5.40 -8.86
CA PRO A 39 8.69 -6.09 -8.80
C PRO A 39 8.60 -7.46 -8.10
N LEU A 40 7.71 -7.65 -7.11
CA LEU A 40 7.52 -8.99 -6.49
C LEU A 40 7.06 -10.03 -7.52
N LEU A 41 6.25 -9.63 -8.51
CA LEU A 41 5.76 -10.56 -9.54
C LEU A 41 6.86 -11.05 -10.48
N LEU A 42 7.96 -10.29 -10.58
CA LEU A 42 9.11 -10.62 -11.43
C LEU A 42 10.19 -11.41 -10.69
N ILE A 43 10.16 -11.40 -9.36
CA ILE A 43 11.15 -12.09 -8.53
C ILE A 43 10.83 -13.58 -8.48
N THR A 44 11.84 -14.41 -8.79
CA THR A 44 11.72 -15.88 -8.75
C THR A 44 12.08 -16.46 -7.38
N LYS A 45 11.55 -17.63 -7.03
CA LYS A 45 11.85 -18.33 -5.75
C LYS A 45 13.35 -18.45 -5.46
N ILE A 46 14.15 -18.69 -6.49
CA ILE A 46 15.61 -18.86 -6.40
C ILE A 46 16.29 -17.56 -5.95
N GLN A 47 15.82 -16.40 -6.41
CA GLN A 47 16.35 -15.10 -6.01
C GLN A 47 15.95 -14.73 -4.58
N ILE A 48 14.75 -15.12 -4.13
CA ILE A 48 14.29 -14.91 -2.76
C ILE A 48 15.20 -15.64 -1.76
N GLN A 49 15.58 -16.88 -2.07
CA GLN A 49 16.39 -17.69 -1.18
C GLN A 49 17.84 -17.20 -1.08
N ASN A 50 18.42 -16.73 -2.20
CA ASN A 50 19.75 -16.13 -2.20
C ASN A 50 19.82 -14.76 -1.49
N TYR A 51 18.72 -14.01 -1.45
CA TYR A 51 18.67 -12.65 -0.88
C TYR A 51 17.60 -12.52 0.22
N ILE A 52 17.54 -13.51 1.12
CA ILE A 52 16.45 -13.61 2.10
C ILE A 52 16.32 -12.38 3.02
N TYR A 53 17.46 -11.79 3.42
CA TYR A 53 17.48 -10.60 4.28
C TYR A 53 16.99 -9.35 3.54
N THR A 54 17.47 -9.12 2.32
CA THR A 54 17.04 -7.98 1.49
C THR A 54 15.57 -8.10 1.14
N PHE A 55 15.12 -9.32 0.80
CA PHE A 55 13.72 -9.59 0.50
C PHE A 55 12.82 -9.39 1.72
N SER A 56 13.24 -9.85 2.90
CA SER A 56 12.50 -9.63 4.14
C SER A 56 12.36 -8.14 4.48
N LEU A 57 13.43 -7.36 4.33
CA LEU A 57 13.40 -5.92 4.59
C LEU A 57 12.46 -5.20 3.61
N TYR A 58 12.53 -5.58 2.33
CA TYR A 58 11.62 -5.07 1.30
C TYR A 58 10.15 -5.41 1.57
N LEU A 59 9.84 -6.63 2.03
CA LEU A 59 8.50 -7.02 2.45
C LEU A 59 7.97 -6.13 3.58
N VAL A 60 8.80 -5.87 4.60
CA VAL A 60 8.44 -4.99 5.72
C VAL A 60 8.15 -3.57 5.24
N LEU A 61 8.99 -3.02 4.35
CA LEU A 61 8.78 -1.68 3.79
C LEU A 61 7.50 -1.59 2.94
N ASN A 62 7.21 -2.62 2.14
CA ASN A 62 5.98 -2.69 1.36
C ASN A 62 4.76 -2.71 2.30
N LEU A 63 4.82 -3.51 3.37
CA LEU A 63 3.75 -3.57 4.37
C LEU A 63 3.51 -2.20 5.04
N ILE A 64 4.58 -1.51 5.44
CA ILE A 64 4.48 -0.17 6.04
C ILE A 64 3.81 0.79 5.06
N TYR A 65 4.23 0.82 3.80
CA TYR A 65 3.64 1.67 2.78
C TYR A 65 2.16 1.34 2.55
N TYR A 66 1.81 0.06 2.51
CA TYR A 66 0.45 -0.41 2.36
C TYR A 66 -0.46 0.10 3.50
N PHE A 67 0.00 -0.01 4.74
CA PHE A 67 -0.71 0.53 5.91
C PHE A 67 -0.84 2.06 5.86
N THR A 68 0.25 2.78 5.54
CA THR A 68 0.22 4.25 5.38
C THR A 68 -0.79 4.67 4.32
N SER A 69 -0.85 3.95 3.19
CA SER A 69 -1.81 4.21 2.11
C SER A 69 -3.25 3.90 2.52
N CYS A 70 -3.50 2.79 3.23
CA CYS A 70 -4.81 2.47 3.79
C CYS A 70 -5.30 3.56 4.76
N ILE A 71 -4.44 3.99 5.68
CA ILE A 71 -4.75 5.06 6.65
C ILE A 71 -5.03 6.37 5.91
N GLY A 72 -4.24 6.69 4.88
CA GLY A 72 -4.43 7.89 4.08
C GLY A 72 -5.78 7.91 3.36
N VAL A 73 -6.17 6.81 2.70
CA VAL A 73 -7.48 6.66 2.07
C VAL A 73 -8.60 6.71 3.12
N TRP A 74 -8.43 6.01 4.25
CA TRP A 74 -9.43 5.96 5.31
C TRP A 74 -9.69 7.35 5.91
N ARG A 75 -8.65 8.11 6.26
CA ARG A 75 -8.79 9.47 6.81
C ARG A 75 -9.31 10.45 5.76
N SER A 76 -8.82 10.36 4.51
CA SER A 76 -9.32 11.16 3.40
C SER A 76 -10.81 10.92 3.15
N SER A 77 -11.28 9.68 3.30
CA SER A 77 -12.70 9.32 3.20
C SER A 77 -13.57 9.93 4.31
N GLN A 78 -13.02 10.17 5.50
CA GLN A 78 -13.75 10.82 6.60
C GLN A 78 -13.89 12.32 6.38
N HIS A 79 -12.86 12.97 5.81
CA HIS A 79 -12.90 14.40 5.48
C HIS A 79 -13.67 14.71 4.18
N TYR A 80 -13.99 13.70 3.37
CA TYR A 80 -14.65 13.89 2.09
C TYR A 80 -16.12 14.34 2.26
N LYS A 81 -16.38 15.64 2.04
CA LYS A 81 -17.72 16.25 2.06
C LYS A 81 -18.54 16.04 0.76
N GLY A 82 -17.95 15.38 -0.24
CA GLY A 82 -18.59 15.11 -1.52
C GLY A 82 -19.57 13.93 -1.47
N ASN A 83 -19.68 13.19 -2.57
CA ASN A 83 -20.59 12.05 -2.66
C ASN A 83 -20.24 10.94 -1.66
N LYS A 84 -21.13 10.67 -0.70
CA LYS A 84 -20.93 9.69 0.39
C LYS A 84 -20.68 8.27 -0.14
N ILE A 85 -21.21 7.94 -1.32
CA ILE A 85 -21.03 6.62 -1.96
C ILE A 85 -19.55 6.39 -2.29
N LEU A 86 -18.83 7.41 -2.78
CA LEU A 86 -17.40 7.27 -3.11
C LEU A 86 -16.55 7.06 -1.86
N SER A 87 -16.89 7.76 -0.77
CA SER A 87 -16.22 7.56 0.53
C SER A 87 -16.43 6.13 1.05
N PHE A 88 -17.65 5.60 0.94
CA PHE A 88 -17.94 4.22 1.32
C PHE A 88 -17.20 3.22 0.44
N LEU A 89 -17.21 3.41 -0.88
CA LEU A 89 -16.52 2.53 -1.83
C LEU A 89 -15.01 2.49 -1.57
N ALA A 90 -14.40 3.64 -1.30
CA ALA A 90 -12.98 3.72 -0.95
C ALA A 90 -12.65 2.92 0.32
N ARG A 91 -13.49 3.00 1.36
CA ARG A 91 -13.32 2.18 2.58
C ARG A 91 -13.52 0.71 2.30
N PHE A 92 -14.52 0.35 1.50
CA PHE A 92 -14.80 -1.04 1.15
C PHE A 92 -13.63 -1.68 0.40
N VAL A 93 -13.04 -0.96 -0.55
CA VAL A 93 -11.85 -1.43 -1.27
C VAL A 93 -10.65 -1.57 -0.32
N VAL A 94 -10.44 -0.63 0.61
CA VAL A 94 -9.38 -0.77 1.63
C VAL A 94 -9.56 -2.06 2.45
N VAL A 95 -10.79 -2.40 2.85
CA VAL A 95 -11.08 -3.64 3.58
C VAL A 95 -10.81 -4.88 2.72
N ILE A 96 -11.22 -4.86 1.46
CA ILE A 96 -10.90 -5.94 0.51
C ILE A 96 -9.39 -6.11 0.38
N GLY A 97 -8.65 -5.02 0.17
CA GLY A 97 -7.20 -5.08 0.01
C GLY A 97 -6.47 -5.57 1.25
N ILE A 98 -6.94 -5.23 2.45
CA ILE A 98 -6.39 -5.77 3.70
C ILE A 98 -6.61 -7.29 3.75
N SER A 99 -7.78 -7.75 3.31
CA SER A 99 -8.09 -9.17 3.27
C SER A 99 -7.21 -9.93 2.27
N THR A 100 -6.98 -9.36 1.08
CA THR A 100 -6.11 -9.98 0.07
C THR A 100 -4.64 -9.98 0.50
N THR A 101 -4.13 -8.88 1.06
CA THR A 101 -2.74 -8.81 1.54
C THR A 101 -2.51 -9.78 2.71
N ALA A 102 -3.46 -9.94 3.62
CA ALA A 102 -3.38 -10.96 4.67
C ALA A 102 -3.30 -12.40 4.10
N LEU A 103 -4.04 -12.67 3.03
CA LEU A 103 -4.03 -13.96 2.34
C LEU A 103 -2.68 -14.23 1.65
N GLU A 104 -2.13 -13.22 0.99
CA GLU A 104 -0.79 -13.30 0.37
C GLU A 104 0.30 -13.53 1.42
N LEU A 105 0.23 -12.81 2.55
CA LEU A 105 1.18 -12.96 3.64
C LEU A 105 1.13 -14.38 4.22
N LYS A 106 -0.08 -14.95 4.38
CA LYS A 106 -0.26 -16.36 4.75
C LYS A 106 0.36 -17.31 3.73
N ASN A 107 0.19 -17.05 2.43
CA ASN A 107 0.79 -17.88 1.37
C ASN A 107 2.31 -17.85 1.41
N ILE A 108 2.90 -16.65 1.58
CA ILE A 108 4.35 -16.48 1.71
C ILE A 108 4.88 -17.23 2.94
N LEU A 109 4.24 -17.06 4.10
CA LEU A 109 4.61 -17.79 5.31
C LEU A 109 4.50 -19.30 5.11
N THR A 110 3.45 -19.78 4.45
CA THR A 110 3.27 -21.21 4.17
C THR A 110 4.41 -21.73 3.29
N ILE A 111 4.84 -20.99 2.25
CA ILE A 111 5.97 -21.38 1.39
C ILE A 111 7.28 -21.42 2.18
N ILE A 112 7.49 -20.50 3.12
CA ILE A 112 8.69 -20.45 3.95
C ILE A 112 8.72 -21.61 4.96
N TYR A 113 7.59 -21.93 5.58
CA TYR A 113 7.49 -22.98 6.61
C TYR A 113 7.21 -24.38 6.06
N SER A 114 6.90 -24.55 4.77
CA SER A 114 6.75 -25.87 4.13
C SER A 114 8.07 -26.44 3.58
N PHE A 115 9.20 -25.83 3.94
CA PHE A 115 10.55 -26.33 3.72
C PHE A 115 11.05 -26.97 5.01
#